data_AF-A0A8H7FE27-F1
#
_entry.id   AF-A0A8H7FE27-F1
#
_cell.length_a   1.000
_cell.length_b   1.000
_cell.length_c   1.000
_cell.angle_alpha   90.00
_cell.angle_beta   90.00
_cell.angle_gamma   90.00
#
_symmetry.space_group_name_H-M   'P 1'
#
loop_
_entity.id
_entity.type
_entity.pdbx_description
1 polymer ?
#
loop_
_entity_poly.entity_id
_entity_poly.type
_entity_poly.pdbx_seq_one_letter_code
_entity_poly.pdbx_strand_id
1 'polypeptide(L)'
;VAATPSYSAPNATSQSSVKSGKSSNSSIFEPTEYTTLLDLSTVYPIPKTVRALDKQLPYESRKLWSDVTDRLVKKEFGEATKAKLSIEQRQRDQAAERKRTGAEFTPLYFEKDISSGVPTLTEEGHKAIAEELAEPSPFCLESHSGDVTPSES
;
A
#
# COMPACT_ATOMS: atom_id res chain seq x y z
N VAL A 1 39.21 6.46 4.40
CA VAL A 1 39.21 5.54 3.24
C VAL A 1 38.41 4.30 3.61
N ALA A 2 37.14 4.21 3.20
CA ALA A 2 36.29 3.06 3.46
C ALA A 2 35.66 2.63 2.12
N ALA A 3 35.95 1.41 1.71
CA ALA A 3 35.63 0.88 0.39
C ALA A 3 34.16 0.42 0.31
N THR A 4 33.46 0.83 -0.75
CA THR A 4 32.17 0.29 -1.16
C THR A 4 32.37 -0.99 -1.97
N PRO A 5 31.67 -2.10 -1.71
CA PRO A 5 31.66 -3.22 -2.63
C PRO A 5 30.66 -2.94 -3.77
N SER A 6 31.19 -2.83 -4.98
CA SER A 6 30.48 -2.78 -6.25
C SER A 6 29.94 -4.18 -6.58
N TYR A 7 28.62 -4.34 -6.62
CA TYR A 7 27.99 -5.58 -7.07
C TYR A 7 27.80 -5.54 -8.60
N SER A 8 28.51 -6.41 -9.31
CA SER A 8 28.44 -6.56 -10.76
C SER A 8 27.49 -7.71 -11.09
N ALA A 9 26.37 -7.43 -11.77
CA ALA A 9 25.44 -8.46 -12.22
C ALA A 9 25.99 -9.19 -13.45
N PRO A 10 25.97 -10.53 -13.51
CA PRO A 10 26.41 -11.25 -14.71
C PRO A 10 25.35 -11.17 -15.82
N ASN A 11 25.79 -10.70 -16.99
CA ASN A 11 25.03 -10.68 -18.24
C ASN A 11 24.99 -12.10 -18.84
N ALA A 12 23.83 -12.75 -18.80
CA ALA A 12 23.63 -14.06 -19.41
C ALA A 12 23.11 -13.90 -20.84
N THR A 13 24.03 -13.88 -21.81
CA THR A 13 23.70 -14.07 -23.23
C THR A 13 23.56 -15.57 -23.51
N SER A 14 22.32 -16.06 -23.64
CA SER A 14 22.05 -17.45 -24.02
C SER A 14 22.10 -17.61 -25.54
N GLN A 15 23.17 -18.23 -26.04
CA GLN A 15 23.18 -18.81 -27.39
C GLN A 15 22.55 -20.21 -27.33
N SER A 16 21.39 -20.40 -27.96
CA SER A 16 20.76 -21.72 -28.09
C SER A 16 21.26 -22.43 -29.35
N SER A 17 22.03 -23.51 -29.15
CA SER A 17 22.45 -24.44 -30.19
C SER A 17 21.34 -25.45 -30.48
N VAL A 18 20.95 -25.62 -31.74
CA VAL A 18 19.93 -26.57 -32.17
C VAL A 18 20.48 -28.00 -32.17
N LYS A 19 19.78 -28.94 -31.53
CA LYS A 19 19.95 -30.38 -31.80
C LYS A 19 18.58 -31.05 -31.95
N SER A 20 18.38 -31.57 -33.16
CA SER A 20 17.25 -32.41 -33.56
C SER A 20 17.42 -33.81 -32.96
N GLY A 21 16.33 -34.34 -32.38
CA GLY A 21 16.24 -35.71 -31.90
C GLY A 21 14.77 -36.13 -31.85
N LYS A 22 14.39 -37.04 -32.74
CA LYS A 22 13.04 -37.61 -32.86
C LYS A 22 13.00 -38.85 -31.98
N SER A 23 12.14 -38.92 -30.96
CA SER A 23 11.69 -40.20 -30.40
C SER A 23 10.37 -40.06 -29.66
N SER A 24 9.66 -41.18 -29.64
CA SER A 24 8.23 -41.37 -29.50
C SER A 24 7.75 -41.69 -28.08
N ASN A 25 6.50 -41.26 -27.83
CA ASN A 25 5.45 -41.89 -27.01
C ASN A 25 5.28 -41.48 -25.52
N SER A 26 4.00 -41.25 -25.20
CA SER A 26 3.35 -40.89 -23.93
C SER A 26 3.54 -39.45 -23.41
N SER A 27 2.42 -38.71 -23.49
CA SER A 27 2.16 -37.33 -23.07
C SER A 27 2.79 -36.95 -21.72
N ILE A 28 3.93 -36.27 -21.78
CA ILE A 28 4.58 -35.62 -20.64
C ILE A 28 4.43 -34.12 -20.90
N PHE A 29 3.63 -33.45 -20.07
CA PHE A 29 3.29 -32.02 -20.09
C PHE A 29 4.20 -31.17 -20.98
N GLU A 30 3.70 -30.83 -22.17
CA GLU A 30 4.26 -29.84 -23.07
C GLU A 30 4.35 -28.47 -22.36
N PRO A 31 5.38 -27.65 -22.61
CA PRO A 31 5.54 -26.36 -21.95
C PRO A 31 4.28 -25.52 -22.19
N THR A 32 3.57 -25.25 -21.10
CA THR A 32 2.26 -24.62 -21.09
C THR A 32 2.34 -23.30 -21.86
N GLU A 33 1.59 -23.23 -22.94
CA GLU A 33 1.35 -22.00 -23.69
C GLU A 33 0.88 -20.91 -22.73
N TYR A 34 1.61 -19.79 -22.67
CA TYR A 34 1.22 -18.66 -21.82
C TYR A 34 0.06 -17.92 -22.49
N THR A 35 -1.07 -17.83 -21.78
CA THR A 35 -2.20 -17.00 -22.19
C THR A 35 -2.26 -15.72 -21.34
N THR A 36 -2.69 -14.62 -21.94
CA THR A 36 -2.84 -13.34 -21.21
C THR A 36 -4.04 -13.44 -20.28
N LEU A 37 -3.80 -13.37 -18.96
CA LEU A 37 -4.86 -13.45 -17.95
C LEU A 37 -5.62 -12.12 -17.78
N LEU A 38 -4.89 -10.99 -17.76
CA LEU A 38 -5.45 -9.66 -17.56
C LEU A 38 -4.57 -8.61 -18.23
N ASP A 39 -5.16 -7.78 -19.09
CA ASP A 39 -4.50 -6.61 -19.66
C ASP A 39 -4.81 -5.37 -18.81
N LEU A 40 -3.82 -4.89 -18.06
CA LEU A 40 -3.96 -3.72 -17.19
C LEU A 40 -4.22 -2.42 -17.96
N SER A 41 -3.93 -2.35 -19.26
CA SER A 41 -4.25 -1.18 -20.09
C SER A 41 -5.75 -1.02 -20.31
N THR A 42 -6.52 -2.10 -20.12
CA THR A 42 -7.99 -2.11 -20.26
C THR A 42 -8.73 -1.87 -18.94
N VAL A 43 -8.03 -1.88 -17.81
CA VAL A 43 -8.62 -1.74 -16.48
C VAL A 43 -8.50 -0.30 -16.00
N TYR A 44 -9.63 0.33 -15.64
CA TYR A 44 -9.63 1.65 -15.02
C TYR A 44 -9.47 1.55 -13.50
N PRO A 45 -8.43 2.13 -12.89
CA PRO A 45 -8.26 2.12 -11.44
C PRO A 45 -9.25 3.09 -10.77
N ILE A 46 -10.11 2.57 -9.89
CA ILE A 46 -11.01 3.40 -9.10
C ILE A 46 -10.21 4.05 -7.96
N PRO A 47 -10.13 5.39 -7.89
CA PRO A 47 -9.40 6.07 -6.83
C PRO A 47 -10.10 5.87 -5.48
N LYS A 48 -9.32 5.85 -4.40
CA LYS A 48 -9.86 5.82 -3.04
C LYS A 48 -10.34 7.21 -2.64
N THR A 49 -11.59 7.31 -2.15
CA THR A 49 -12.06 8.49 -1.40
C THR A 49 -11.45 8.47 0.00
N VAL A 50 -10.98 9.62 0.48
CA VAL A 50 -10.49 9.80 1.85
C VAL A 50 -11.01 11.11 2.43
N ARG A 51 -11.17 11.17 3.75
CA ARG A 51 -11.57 12.40 4.46
C ARG A 51 -10.61 13.56 4.18
N ALA A 52 -11.14 14.77 4.32
CA ALA A 52 -10.37 16.02 4.24
C ALA A 52 -9.32 16.10 5.37
N LEU A 53 -8.19 16.78 5.12
CA LEU A 53 -7.02 16.80 6.00
C LEU A 53 -7.30 17.35 7.41
N ASP A 54 -8.22 18.28 7.52
CA ASP A 54 -8.70 18.86 8.78
C ASP A 54 -9.42 17.82 9.65
N LYS A 55 -10.24 16.95 9.04
CA LYS A 55 -10.92 15.84 9.71
C LYS A 55 -10.01 14.67 10.08
N GLN A 56 -8.86 14.50 9.41
CA GLN A 56 -7.95 13.38 9.67
C GLN A 56 -7.24 13.49 11.04
N LEU A 57 -6.92 12.35 11.66
CA LEU A 57 -6.15 12.30 12.89
C LEU A 57 -4.67 12.66 12.65
N PRO A 58 -3.93 13.15 13.67
CA PRO A 58 -2.54 13.60 13.52
C PRO A 58 -1.56 12.54 12.99
N TYR A 59 -1.85 11.26 13.18
CA TYR A 59 -1.01 10.13 12.77
C TYR A 59 -1.53 9.41 11.52
N GLU A 60 -2.60 9.91 10.89
CA GLU A 60 -3.02 9.41 9.57
C GLU A 60 -2.01 9.85 8.50
N SER A 61 -1.70 8.95 7.57
CA SER A 61 -0.58 9.11 6.63
C SER A 61 -0.63 10.43 5.86
N ARG A 62 -1.77 10.81 5.29
CA ARG A 62 -1.86 12.02 4.45
C ARG A 62 -1.65 13.28 5.29
N LYS A 63 -2.16 13.33 6.53
CA LYS A 63 -1.94 14.45 7.45
C LYS A 63 -0.51 14.48 7.98
N LEU A 64 0.00 13.35 8.46
CA LEU A 64 1.34 13.22 9.04
C LEU A 64 2.44 13.59 8.03
N TRP A 65 2.28 13.19 6.77
CA TRP A 65 3.27 13.42 5.71
C TRP A 65 2.99 14.64 4.84
N SER A 66 1.92 15.40 5.11
CA SER A 66 1.48 16.55 4.29
C SER A 66 2.60 17.52 3.95
N ASP A 67 3.36 18.00 4.95
CA ASP A 67 4.45 18.96 4.73
C ASP A 67 5.58 18.37 3.86
N VAL A 68 5.89 17.07 4.02
CA VAL A 68 6.88 16.40 3.18
C VAL A 68 6.38 16.33 1.74
N THR A 69 5.14 15.85 1.53
CA THR A 69 4.57 15.67 0.19
C THR A 69 4.39 17.00 -0.54
N ASP A 70 3.92 18.04 0.16
CA ASP A 70 3.70 19.37 -0.42
C ASP A 70 5.01 19.99 -0.90
N ARG A 71 6.08 19.84 -0.12
CA ARG A 71 7.43 20.31 -0.47
C ARG A 71 8.03 19.53 -1.63
N LEU A 72 7.81 18.21 -1.68
CA LEU A 72 8.23 17.39 -2.82
C LEU A 72 7.54 17.83 -4.11
N VAL A 73 6.24 18.10 -4.08
CA VAL A 73 5.48 18.62 -5.23
C VAL A 73 6.03 19.99 -5.66
N LYS A 74 6.36 20.86 -4.70
CA LYS A 74 7.00 22.17 -4.96
C LYS A 74 8.48 22.10 -5.34
N LYS A 75 9.08 20.90 -5.36
CA LYS A 75 10.51 20.66 -5.62
C LYS A 75 11.44 21.31 -4.58
N GLU A 76 10.96 21.54 -3.37
CA GLU A 76 11.71 22.04 -2.21
C GLU A 76 12.40 20.89 -1.45
N PHE A 77 13.29 20.15 -2.12
CA PHE A 77 13.82 18.87 -1.60
C PHE A 77 14.59 19.00 -0.27
N GLY A 78 15.27 20.13 -0.05
CA GLY A 78 15.98 20.39 1.21
C GLY A 78 15.02 20.52 2.39
N GLU A 79 13.93 21.25 2.21
CA GLU A 79 12.91 21.42 3.24
C GLU A 79 12.10 20.13 3.43
N ALA A 80 11.78 19.40 2.36
CA ALA A 80 11.14 18.08 2.46
C ALA A 80 11.98 17.11 3.32
N THR A 81 13.30 17.14 3.16
CA THR A 81 14.23 16.33 3.95
C THR A 81 14.20 16.71 5.43
N LYS A 82 14.21 18.01 5.74
CA LYS A 82 14.09 18.51 7.13
C LYS A 82 12.78 18.07 7.77
N ALA A 83 11.66 18.21 7.05
CA ALA A 83 10.34 17.78 7.52
C ALA A 83 10.30 16.26 7.80
N LYS A 84 10.83 15.44 6.88
CA LYS A 84 10.95 13.98 7.07
C LYS A 84 11.78 13.64 8.30
N LEU A 85 12.95 14.26 8.46
CA LEU A 85 13.83 14.02 9.61
C LEU A 85 13.16 14.38 10.93
N SER A 86 12.36 15.46 10.96
CA SER A 86 11.59 15.85 12.15
C SER A 86 10.58 14.77 12.56
N ILE A 87 9.82 14.23 11.60
CA ILE A 87 8.84 13.15 11.84
C ILE A 87 9.55 11.89 12.39
N GLU A 88 10.64 11.48 11.74
CA GLU A 88 11.37 10.27 12.15
C GLU A 88 12.07 10.43 13.50
N GLN A 89 12.64 11.61 13.78
CA GLN A 89 13.26 11.86 15.07
C GLN A 89 12.23 11.77 16.19
N ARG A 90 11.04 12.37 16.01
CA ARG A 90 9.94 12.24 16.97
C ARG A 90 9.55 10.78 17.20
N GLN A 91 9.51 9.95 16.15
CA GLN A 91 9.24 8.51 16.31
C GLN A 91 10.36 7.78 17.07
N ARG A 92 11.64 8.10 16.80
CA ARG A 92 12.79 7.56 17.54
C ARG A 92 12.72 7.92 19.02
N ASP A 93 12.38 9.17 19.34
CA ASP A 93 12.28 9.64 20.72
C ASP A 93 11.14 8.92 21.45
N GLN A 94 9.97 8.77 20.81
CA GLN A 94 8.85 8.00 21.38
C GLN A 94 9.21 6.52 21.60
N ALA A 95 9.96 5.90 20.68
CA ALA A 95 10.42 4.52 20.83
C ALA A 95 11.44 4.38 21.98
N ALA A 96 12.36 5.34 22.10
CA ALA A 96 13.32 5.38 23.20
C ALA A 96 12.61 5.54 24.55
N GLU A 97 11.59 6.40 24.62
CA GLU A 97 10.79 6.61 25.81
C GLU A 97 9.99 5.36 26.22
N ARG A 98 9.38 4.65 25.27
CA ARG A 98 8.73 3.35 25.53
C ARG A 98 9.71 2.34 26.10
N LYS A 99 10.90 2.23 25.51
CA LYS A 99 11.96 1.33 26.00
C LYS A 99 12.41 1.71 27.42
N ARG A 100 12.56 3.01 27.70
CA ARG A 100 12.97 3.53 29.02
C ARG A 100 11.94 3.24 30.10
N THR A 101 10.66 3.35 29.77
CA THR A 101 9.53 3.13 30.70
C THR A 101 9.09 1.67 30.77
N GLY A 102 9.59 0.81 29.89
CA GLY A 102 9.12 -0.58 29.76
C GLY A 102 7.71 -0.69 29.16
N ALA A 103 7.21 0.39 28.55
CA ALA A 103 5.90 0.38 27.91
C ALA A 103 5.94 -0.40 26.59
N GLU A 104 5.02 -1.34 26.43
CA GLU A 104 4.83 -2.06 25.17
C GLU A 104 4.08 -1.21 24.14
N PHE A 105 4.39 -1.38 22.86
CA PHE A 105 3.60 -0.81 21.78
C PHE A 105 2.40 -1.71 21.47
N THR A 106 1.19 -1.16 21.62
CA THR A 106 -0.07 -1.82 21.25
C THR A 106 -0.67 -1.12 20.02
N PRO A 107 -0.98 -1.85 18.93
CA PRO A 107 -1.66 -1.27 17.78
C PRO A 107 -3.05 -0.74 18.16
N LEU A 108 -3.48 0.37 17.56
CA LEU A 108 -4.74 1.02 17.93
C LEU A 108 -5.97 0.28 17.38
N TYR A 109 -5.92 -0.18 16.13
CA TYR A 109 -7.09 -0.71 15.41
C TYR A 109 -7.12 -2.23 15.29
N PHE A 110 -6.01 -2.90 15.57
CA PHE A 110 -5.89 -4.34 15.44
C PHE A 110 -5.40 -4.97 16.74
N GLU A 111 -5.95 -6.12 17.07
CA GLU A 111 -5.47 -6.93 18.18
C GLU A 111 -4.02 -7.37 17.92
N LYS A 112 -3.25 -7.46 19.01
CA LYS A 112 -1.84 -7.86 18.94
C LYS A 112 -1.68 -9.34 18.54
N ASP A 113 -2.64 -10.18 18.93
CA ASP A 113 -2.61 -11.60 18.62
C ASP A 113 -3.05 -11.85 17.17
N ILE A 114 -2.18 -12.53 16.42
CA ILE A 114 -2.39 -12.94 15.02
C ILE A 114 -2.30 -14.45 14.85
N SER A 115 -2.34 -15.22 15.95
CA SER A 115 -2.18 -16.68 15.96
C SER A 115 -3.17 -17.41 15.05
N SER A 116 -4.38 -16.87 14.87
CA SER A 116 -5.42 -17.39 13.99
C SER A 116 -5.14 -17.21 12.50
N GLY A 117 -4.17 -16.35 12.12
CA GLY A 117 -3.94 -15.90 10.75
C GLY A 117 -4.97 -14.90 10.23
N VAL A 118 -6.00 -14.57 11.02
CA VAL A 118 -7.04 -13.60 10.68
C VAL A 118 -6.88 -12.38 11.59
N PRO A 119 -6.68 -11.17 11.02
CA PRO A 119 -6.58 -9.97 11.83
C PRO A 119 -7.93 -9.64 12.50
N THR A 120 -7.92 -9.47 13.82
CA THR A 120 -9.09 -9.05 14.61
C THR A 120 -9.00 -7.56 14.89
N LEU A 121 -10.12 -6.84 14.78
CA LEU A 121 -10.19 -5.42 15.10
C LEU A 121 -10.38 -5.20 16.60
N THR A 122 -9.79 -4.12 17.11
CA THR A 122 -10.12 -3.59 18.44
C THR A 122 -11.45 -2.84 18.41
N GLU A 123 -11.97 -2.45 19.58
CA GLU A 123 -13.15 -1.56 19.67
C GLU A 123 -12.95 -0.25 18.90
N GLU A 124 -11.77 0.37 19.02
CA GLU A 124 -11.42 1.58 18.26
C GLU A 124 -11.33 1.32 16.75
N GLY A 125 -10.90 0.12 16.33
CA GLY A 125 -10.90 -0.28 14.93
C GLY A 125 -12.31 -0.39 14.36
N HIS A 126 -13.23 -1.02 15.10
CA HIS A 126 -14.64 -1.09 14.72
C HIS A 126 -15.28 0.30 14.62
N LYS A 127 -15.01 1.15 15.61
CA LYS A 127 -15.50 2.54 15.63
C LYS A 127 -14.98 3.34 14.44
N ALA A 128 -13.69 3.25 14.12
CA ALA A 128 -13.11 3.96 12.98
C ALA A 128 -13.78 3.54 11.65
N ILE A 129 -14.03 2.24 11.45
CA ILE A 129 -14.75 1.76 10.25
C ILE A 129 -16.19 2.28 10.20
N ALA A 130 -16.91 2.27 11.32
CA ALA A 130 -18.27 2.78 11.38
C ALA A 130 -18.34 4.28 11.05
N GLU A 131 -17.37 5.07 11.54
CA GLU A 131 -17.24 6.50 11.22
C GLU A 131 -16.96 6.73 9.72
N GLU A 132 -16.04 5.96 9.11
CA GLU A 132 -15.75 6.08 7.67
C GLU A 132 -16.94 5.67 6.79
N LEU A 133 -17.72 4.66 7.20
CA LEU A 133 -18.89 4.20 6.46
C LEU A 133 -20.06 5.21 6.53
N ALA A 134 -20.13 6.01 7.60
CA ALA A 134 -21.14 7.05 7.75
C ALA A 134 -20.86 8.30 6.90
N GLU A 135 -19.63 8.50 6.44
CA GLU A 135 -19.28 9.64 5.56
C GLU A 135 -19.75 9.38 4.12
N PRO A 136 -20.40 10.36 3.46
CA PRO A 136 -20.87 10.18 2.09
C PRO A 136 -19.70 10.07 1.12
N SER A 137 -19.62 8.95 0.40
CA SER A 137 -18.65 8.75 -0.69
C SER A 137 -19.27 9.14 -2.04
N PRO A 138 -18.60 9.97 -2.86
CA PRO A 138 -19.06 10.28 -4.22
C PRO A 138 -18.98 9.07 -5.16
N PHE A 139 -18.20 8.05 -4.78
CA PHE A 139 -18.11 6.78 -5.48
C PHE A 139 -18.91 5.73 -4.70
N CYS A 140 -20.17 5.55 -5.07
CA CYS A 140 -20.98 4.42 -4.63
C CYS A 140 -20.63 3.22 -5.54
N LEU A 141 -20.09 2.14 -4.97
CA LEU A 141 -19.84 0.91 -5.74
C LEU A 141 -21.14 0.19 -6.11
N GLU A 142 -22.23 0.47 -5.40
CA GLU A 142 -23.54 -0.11 -5.65
C GLU A 142 -24.47 0.96 -6.24
N SER A 143 -24.64 0.94 -7.56
CA SER A 143 -25.84 1.52 -8.15
C SER A 143 -27.03 0.71 -7.63
N HIS A 144 -27.70 1.19 -6.58
CA HIS A 144 -29.06 0.76 -6.33
C HIS A 144 -29.87 1.21 -7.55
N SER A 145 -30.14 0.29 -8.46
CA SER A 145 -31.07 0.49 -9.57
C SER A 145 -32.46 0.72 -8.97
N GLY A 146 -32.80 1.96 -8.63
CA GLY A 146 -34.06 2.21 -7.95
C GLY A 146 -34.46 3.64 -7.61
N ASP A 147 -33.60 4.66 -7.72
CA ASP A 147 -34.03 6.03 -7.40
C ASP A 147 -34.04 6.93 -8.65
N VAL A 148 -35.03 6.69 -9.49
CA VAL A 148 -35.54 7.73 -10.39
C VAL A 148 -36.34 8.68 -9.52
N THR A 149 -35.71 9.75 -9.05
CA THR A 149 -36.44 10.91 -8.53
C THR A 149 -37.05 11.64 -9.73
N PRO A 150 -38.39 11.75 -9.84
CA PRO A 150 -38.98 12.58 -10.88
C PRO A 150 -38.76 14.04 -10.50
N SER A 151 -38.11 14.81 -11.37
CA SER A 151 -38.08 16.26 -11.30
C SER A 151 -39.51 16.81 -11.39
N GLU A 152 -40.04 17.36 -10.31
CA GLU A 152 -41.27 18.15 -10.34
C GLU A 152 -41.06 19.42 -11.18
N SER A 153 -42.04 19.70 -12.04
CA SER A 153 -42.22 20.94 -12.82
C SER A 153 -43.49 21.62 -12.34
#